data_AF-A0A059X6K3-F1
#
_entry.id   AF-A0A059X6K3-F1
#
_cell.length_a   1.000
_cell.length_b   1.000
_cell.length_c   1.000
_cell.angle_alpha   90.00
_cell.angle_beta   90.00
_cell.angle_gamma   90.00
#
_symmetry.space_group_name_H-M   'P 1'
#
loop_
_entity.id
_entity.type
_entity.pdbx_description
1 polymer ?
#
loop_
_entity_poly.entity_id
_entity_poly.type
_entity_poly.pdbx_seq_one_letter_code
_entity_poly.pdbx_strand_id
1 'polypeptide(L)'
;EQVWFISGARKPEIFLRDFTRIWDDFTNPGDVVTVAYGYRWRRHFGRDQLGMLVNLLQKDPSSRHGVVVTWDPASDGLGGASKGNVPCPYSFTVNIIGGRLNMMNVVRSNDMILGFPHDVAGFALLQLILAQKLGVKPGVYTHTIANAHVYDIHYDAAQMMIDRPAKQKKINLSLPEDAYDRAEKKDVALVEELNEQVQAQYEPGEPIKGLRIVL
;
A
#
# COMPACT_ATOMS: atom_id res chain seq x y z
N GLU A 1 0.56 -1.54 7.83
CA GLU A 1 -0.41 -1.94 6.78
C GLU A 1 0.16 -2.90 5.74
N GLN A 2 1.28 -2.60 5.07
CA GLN A 2 1.79 -3.44 3.98
C GLN A 2 2.04 -4.90 4.37
N VAL A 3 2.58 -5.17 5.56
CA VAL A 3 2.70 -6.54 6.09
C VAL A 3 1.34 -7.25 6.18
N TRP A 4 0.33 -6.55 6.69
CA TRP A 4 -1.04 -7.07 6.74
C TRP A 4 -1.60 -7.33 5.33
N PHE A 5 -1.36 -6.44 4.37
CA PHE A 5 -1.78 -6.65 2.98
C PHE A 5 -1.08 -7.85 2.34
N ILE A 6 0.24 -8.00 2.49
CA ILE A 6 1.00 -9.13 1.94
C ILE A 6 0.48 -10.45 2.50
N SER A 7 0.03 -10.49 3.76
CA SER A 7 -0.56 -11.70 4.36
C SER A 7 -1.91 -12.11 3.77
N GLY A 8 -2.60 -11.22 3.05
CA GLY A 8 -3.95 -11.46 2.54
C GLY A 8 -5.05 -11.43 3.61
N ALA A 9 -4.74 -10.94 4.83
CA ALA A 9 -5.71 -10.80 5.90
C ALA A 9 -6.73 -9.68 5.61
N ARG A 10 -7.92 -9.82 6.20
CA ARG A 10 -9.01 -8.82 6.16
C ARG A 10 -9.57 -8.47 7.53
N LYS A 11 -8.99 -9.04 8.59
CA LYS A 11 -9.39 -8.87 9.99
C LYS A 11 -8.36 -7.95 10.67
N PRO A 12 -8.72 -6.71 11.06
CA PRO A 12 -7.78 -5.78 11.68
C PRO A 12 -7.28 -6.26 13.04
N GLU A 13 -8.12 -6.97 13.79
CA GLU A 13 -7.82 -7.47 15.14
C GLU A 13 -6.63 -8.44 15.19
N ILE A 14 -6.32 -9.10 14.07
CA ILE A 14 -5.28 -10.14 14.00
C ILE A 14 -3.98 -9.56 13.43
N PHE A 15 -3.42 -8.51 14.05
CA PHE A 15 -2.10 -7.86 13.82
C PHE A 15 -2.20 -6.35 13.59
N LEU A 16 -3.16 -5.89 12.78
CA LEU A 16 -3.12 -4.51 12.29
C LEU A 16 -3.35 -3.48 13.41
N ARG A 17 -4.28 -3.77 14.33
CA ARG A 17 -4.65 -2.89 15.46
C ARG A 17 -3.52 -2.65 16.46
N ASP A 18 -2.50 -3.51 16.49
CA ASP A 18 -1.31 -3.30 17.33
C ASP A 18 -0.45 -2.14 16.83
N PHE A 19 -0.58 -1.78 15.54
CA PHE A 19 0.21 -0.72 14.90
C PHE A 19 -0.63 0.48 14.45
N THR A 20 -1.87 0.26 14.01
CA THR A 20 -2.75 1.34 13.54
C THR A 20 -4.22 0.94 13.61
N ARG A 21 -5.08 1.94 13.85
CA ARG A 21 -6.55 1.80 13.92
C ARG A 21 -7.28 2.49 12.76
N ILE A 22 -6.56 2.99 11.76
CA ILE A 22 -7.16 3.72 10.63
C ILE A 22 -8.22 2.88 9.88
N TRP A 23 -8.08 1.55 9.89
CA TRP A 23 -9.00 0.64 9.22
C TRP A 23 -10.28 0.34 10.01
N ASP A 24 -10.38 0.78 11.28
CA ASP A 24 -11.58 0.56 12.12
C ASP A 24 -12.81 1.25 11.52
N ASP A 25 -12.64 2.45 10.96
CA ASP A 25 -13.69 3.22 10.28
C ASP A 25 -14.22 2.55 9.00
N PHE A 26 -13.50 1.55 8.48
CA PHE A 26 -13.84 0.81 7.26
C PHE A 26 -14.29 -0.62 7.52
N THR A 27 -14.51 -1.00 8.78
CA THR A 27 -14.97 -2.34 9.15
C THR A 27 -16.42 -2.59 8.75
N ASN A 28 -16.72 -3.85 8.48
CA ASN A 28 -18.04 -4.38 8.15
C ASN A 28 -18.47 -5.40 9.24
N PRO A 29 -19.74 -5.85 9.24
CA PRO A 29 -20.18 -6.88 10.19
C PRO A 29 -19.25 -8.10 10.22
N GLY A 30 -18.93 -8.55 11.43
CA GLY A 30 -17.96 -9.64 11.66
C GLY A 30 -16.50 -9.17 11.81
N ASP A 31 -16.28 -7.86 11.97
CA ASP A 31 -14.97 -7.22 12.17
C ASP A 31 -14.00 -7.48 11.00
N VAL A 32 -14.52 -7.29 9.79
CA VAL A 32 -13.75 -7.51 8.56
C VAL A 32 -13.77 -6.26 7.70
N VAL A 33 -12.67 -6.00 7.02
CA VAL A 33 -12.57 -4.99 5.96
C VAL A 33 -12.67 -5.72 4.63
N THR A 34 -13.87 -5.76 4.05
CA THR A 34 -14.11 -6.51 2.78
C THR A 34 -13.37 -5.93 1.58
N VAL A 35 -12.92 -4.68 1.68
CA VAL A 35 -12.16 -3.96 0.65
C VAL A 35 -10.66 -3.94 0.90
N ALA A 36 -10.17 -4.62 1.94
CA ALA A 36 -8.75 -4.67 2.27
C ALA A 36 -7.92 -5.15 1.06
N TYR A 37 -6.91 -4.37 0.67
CA TYR A 37 -6.16 -4.59 -0.56
C TYR A 37 -5.52 -5.98 -0.61
N GLY A 38 -4.87 -6.39 0.49
CA GLY A 38 -4.28 -7.72 0.59
C GLY A 38 -5.24 -8.87 0.36
N TYR A 39 -6.44 -8.77 0.95
CA TYR A 39 -7.50 -9.76 0.74
C TYR A 39 -7.93 -9.81 -0.73
N ARG A 40 -8.05 -8.65 -1.39
CA ARG A 40 -8.33 -8.59 -2.83
C ARG A 40 -7.21 -9.21 -3.67
N TRP A 41 -5.94 -8.99 -3.30
CA TRP A 41 -4.80 -9.56 -4.01
C TRP A 41 -4.72 -11.08 -3.87
N ARG A 42 -5.09 -11.63 -2.71
CA ARG A 42 -4.80 -13.04 -2.38
C ARG A 42 -5.98 -13.99 -2.37
N ARG A 43 -7.20 -13.50 -2.12
CA ARG A 43 -8.34 -14.35 -1.72
C ARG A 43 -9.64 -14.02 -2.43
N HIS A 44 -9.96 -12.73 -2.62
CA HIS A 44 -11.27 -12.28 -3.11
C HIS A 44 -11.69 -12.91 -4.43
N PHE A 45 -10.77 -12.99 -5.39
CA PHE A 45 -11.04 -13.52 -6.74
C PHE A 45 -10.88 -15.04 -6.84
N GLY A 46 -10.86 -15.76 -5.71
CA GLY A 46 -10.61 -17.22 -5.68
C GLY A 46 -9.20 -17.63 -6.11
N ARG A 47 -8.25 -16.68 -6.18
CA ARG A 47 -6.86 -16.89 -6.60
C ARG A 47 -5.91 -15.98 -5.86
N ASP A 48 -4.66 -16.42 -5.69
CA ASP A 48 -3.58 -15.64 -5.07
C ASP A 48 -2.76 -14.90 -6.13
N GLN A 49 -3.21 -13.71 -6.52
CA GLN A 49 -2.56 -12.92 -7.57
C GLN A 49 -1.15 -12.48 -7.17
N LEU A 50 -0.91 -12.17 -5.89
CA LEU A 50 0.40 -11.73 -5.40
C LEU A 50 1.40 -12.90 -5.39
N GLY A 51 1.00 -14.06 -4.89
CA GLY A 51 1.82 -15.27 -4.95
C GLY A 51 2.07 -15.73 -6.39
N MET A 52 1.06 -15.66 -7.25
CA MET A 52 1.20 -15.96 -8.69
C MET A 52 2.15 -14.98 -9.39
N LEU A 53 2.12 -13.69 -9.04
CA LEU A 53 3.05 -12.68 -9.55
C LEU A 53 4.50 -13.04 -9.20
N VAL A 54 4.77 -13.37 -7.93
CA VAL A 54 6.12 -13.78 -7.48
C VAL A 54 6.56 -15.02 -8.24
N ASN A 55 5.73 -16.07 -8.29
CA ASN A 55 6.04 -17.31 -9.01
C ASN A 55 6.30 -17.09 -10.51
N LEU A 56 5.53 -16.20 -11.15
CA LEU A 56 5.71 -15.82 -12.55
C LEU A 56 7.09 -15.20 -12.77
N LEU A 57 7.42 -14.16 -12.00
CA LEU A 57 8.66 -13.41 -12.19
C LEU A 57 9.92 -14.15 -11.71
N GLN A 58 9.78 -15.13 -10.82
CA GLN A 58 10.86 -16.06 -10.50
C GLN A 58 11.17 -17.02 -11.65
N LYS A 59 10.14 -17.49 -12.37
CA LYS A 59 10.29 -18.42 -13.51
C LYS A 59 10.68 -17.71 -14.79
N ASP A 60 10.08 -16.56 -15.05
CA ASP A 60 10.33 -15.73 -16.22
C ASP A 60 10.42 -14.25 -15.79
N PRO A 61 11.63 -13.78 -15.41
CA PRO A 61 11.85 -12.38 -15.07
C PRO A 61 11.53 -11.40 -16.20
N SER A 62 11.51 -11.85 -17.45
CA SER A 62 11.23 -11.00 -18.61
C SER A 62 9.73 -10.81 -18.89
N SER A 63 8.88 -11.52 -18.15
CA SER A 63 7.44 -11.50 -18.37
C SER A 63 6.85 -10.10 -18.24
N ARG A 64 5.92 -9.79 -19.14
CA ARG A 64 5.13 -8.55 -19.14
C ARG A 64 3.75 -8.73 -18.50
N HIS A 65 3.47 -9.91 -17.95
CA HIS A 65 2.15 -10.28 -17.42
C HIS A 65 1.99 -10.04 -15.91
N GLY A 66 2.94 -9.36 -15.28
CA GLY A 66 2.92 -9.08 -13.85
C GLY A 66 1.89 -8.03 -13.45
N VAL A 67 0.60 -8.36 -13.52
CA VAL A 67 -0.51 -7.45 -13.20
C VAL A 67 -1.30 -7.99 -12.01
N VAL A 68 -1.57 -7.14 -11.02
CA VAL A 68 -2.46 -7.44 -9.90
C VAL A 68 -3.62 -6.46 -9.93
N VAL A 69 -4.83 -6.99 -9.78
CA VAL A 69 -6.07 -6.21 -9.79
C VAL A 69 -6.72 -6.28 -8.43
N THR A 70 -7.09 -5.12 -7.89
CA THR A 70 -7.81 -4.98 -6.62
C THR A 70 -9.32 -4.81 -6.85
N TRP A 71 -9.68 -4.15 -7.95
CA TRP A 71 -11.06 -3.80 -8.30
C TRP A 71 -11.85 -4.99 -8.84
N ASP A 72 -13.04 -5.19 -8.29
CA ASP A 72 -13.96 -6.21 -8.74
C ASP A 72 -15.10 -5.59 -9.56
N PRO A 73 -15.11 -5.71 -10.90
CA PRO A 73 -16.15 -5.12 -11.73
C PRO A 73 -17.55 -5.73 -11.48
N ALA A 74 -17.65 -6.90 -10.83
CA ALA A 74 -18.93 -7.50 -10.50
C ALA A 74 -19.61 -6.82 -9.30
N SER A 75 -18.84 -6.14 -8.43
CA SER A 75 -19.37 -5.61 -7.17
C SER A 75 -18.89 -4.22 -6.76
N ASP A 76 -17.86 -3.68 -7.41
CA ASP A 76 -17.34 -2.34 -7.13
C ASP A 76 -17.77 -1.37 -8.25
N GLY A 77 -18.35 -0.23 -7.84
CA GLY A 77 -18.74 0.88 -8.74
C GLY A 77 -20.02 0.62 -9.53
N LEU A 78 -19.89 0.40 -10.85
CA LEU A 78 -21.02 0.40 -11.80
C LEU A 78 -21.93 -0.84 -11.67
N GLY A 79 -21.51 -1.86 -10.93
CA GLY A 79 -22.28 -3.06 -10.66
C GLY A 79 -22.41 -3.31 -9.16
N GLY A 80 -23.58 -3.80 -8.73
CA GLY A 80 -23.84 -4.20 -7.34
C GLY A 80 -24.52 -3.14 -6.47
N ALA A 81 -24.60 -3.43 -5.17
CA ALA A 81 -25.11 -2.50 -4.17
C ALA A 81 -24.08 -1.39 -3.89
N SER A 82 -24.56 -0.17 -3.65
CA SER A 82 -23.70 0.93 -3.23
C SER A 82 -22.91 0.54 -1.98
N LYS A 83 -21.59 0.72 -2.01
CA LYS A 83 -20.68 0.44 -0.90
C LYS A 83 -20.13 1.76 -0.38
N GLY A 84 -20.06 1.91 0.94
CA GLY A 84 -19.45 3.08 1.58
C GLY A 84 -17.94 3.23 1.30
N ASN A 85 -17.27 2.16 0.87
CA ASN A 85 -15.89 2.24 0.40
C ASN A 85 -15.63 1.21 -0.71
N VAL A 86 -14.77 1.54 -1.66
CA VAL A 86 -14.27 0.67 -2.73
C VAL A 86 -12.79 0.99 -2.98
N PRO A 87 -11.97 0.03 -3.45
CA PRO A 87 -10.53 0.23 -3.53
C PRO A 87 -10.10 1.49 -4.30
N CYS A 88 -9.23 2.31 -3.72
CA CYS A 88 -8.68 3.50 -4.37
C CYS A 88 -7.54 3.12 -5.35
N PRO A 89 -6.45 2.46 -4.93
CA PRO A 89 -5.57 1.72 -5.82
C PRO A 89 -6.31 0.50 -6.39
N TYR A 90 -6.59 0.53 -7.68
CA TYR A 90 -7.42 -0.48 -8.32
C TYR A 90 -6.59 -1.52 -9.08
N SER A 91 -5.36 -1.20 -9.45
CA SER A 91 -4.42 -2.14 -10.05
C SER A 91 -2.98 -1.65 -9.91
N PHE A 92 -2.04 -2.59 -9.85
CA PHE A 92 -0.63 -2.31 -10.08
C PHE A 92 -0.02 -3.32 -11.05
N THR A 93 1.01 -2.88 -11.77
CA THR A 93 1.81 -3.69 -12.69
C THR A 93 3.26 -3.71 -12.22
N VAL A 94 3.91 -4.86 -12.35
CA VAL A 94 5.32 -5.09 -12.02
C VAL A 94 6.03 -5.75 -13.21
N ASN A 95 7.24 -5.29 -13.50
CA ASN A 95 8.14 -5.92 -14.48
C ASN A 95 9.59 -5.81 -14.02
N ILE A 96 10.47 -6.67 -14.54
CA ILE A 96 11.91 -6.60 -14.29
C ILE A 96 12.61 -6.20 -15.57
N ILE A 97 13.31 -5.06 -15.54
CA ILE A 97 14.07 -4.52 -16.68
C ILE A 97 15.47 -4.16 -16.18
N GLY A 98 16.51 -4.66 -16.84
CA GLY A 98 17.90 -4.39 -16.45
C GLY A 98 18.24 -4.84 -15.03
N GLY A 99 17.66 -5.97 -14.58
CA GLY A 99 17.84 -6.49 -13.21
C GLY A 99 17.20 -5.62 -12.12
N ARG A 100 16.21 -4.79 -12.50
CA ARG A 100 15.47 -3.91 -11.58
C ARG A 100 13.97 -4.10 -11.67
N LEU A 101 13.30 -4.21 -10.53
CA LEU A 101 11.86 -4.32 -10.43
C LEU A 101 11.21 -2.94 -10.53
N ASN A 102 10.51 -2.66 -11.63
CA ASN A 102 9.71 -1.46 -11.79
C ASN A 102 8.25 -1.77 -11.41
N MET A 103 7.58 -0.79 -10.82
CA MET A 103 6.19 -0.91 -10.41
C MET A 103 5.41 0.33 -10.84
N MET A 104 4.24 0.12 -11.44
CA MET A 104 3.26 1.18 -11.72
C MET A 104 1.98 0.89 -10.96
N ASN A 105 1.61 1.78 -10.05
CA ASN A 105 0.34 1.73 -9.33
C ASN A 105 -0.63 2.74 -9.94
N VAL A 106 -1.90 2.34 -10.11
CA VAL A 106 -2.95 3.20 -10.66
C VAL A 106 -4.08 3.36 -9.64
N VAL A 107 -4.38 4.63 -9.33
CA VAL A 107 -5.28 5.06 -8.26
C VAL A 107 -6.41 5.88 -8.88
N ARG A 108 -7.65 5.46 -8.66
CA ARG A 108 -8.83 6.16 -9.23
C ARG A 108 -9.15 7.47 -8.51
N SER A 109 -8.82 7.56 -7.22
CA SER A 109 -9.17 8.66 -6.33
C SER A 109 -8.16 8.68 -5.19
N ASN A 110 -7.47 9.80 -4.99
CA ASN A 110 -6.49 9.94 -3.91
C ASN A 110 -6.68 11.26 -3.15
N ASP A 111 -7.00 11.15 -1.87
CA ASP A 111 -6.94 12.26 -0.92
C ASP A 111 -5.47 12.67 -0.77
N MET A 112 -5.14 13.89 -1.18
CA MET A 112 -3.77 14.39 -1.21
C MET A 112 -3.19 14.69 0.18
N ILE A 113 -4.04 14.81 1.21
CA ILE A 113 -3.64 15.19 2.57
C ILE A 113 -3.43 13.95 3.44
N LEU A 114 -4.41 13.04 3.49
CA LEU A 114 -4.33 11.87 4.35
C LEU A 114 -3.90 10.60 3.59
N GLY A 115 -4.47 10.35 2.41
CA GLY A 115 -4.25 9.09 1.68
C GLY A 115 -2.91 9.03 0.95
N PHE A 116 -2.63 10.01 0.10
CA PHE A 116 -1.52 10.01 -0.85
C PHE A 116 -0.14 9.78 -0.19
N PRO A 117 0.21 10.43 0.93
CA PRO A 117 1.50 10.17 1.58
C PRO A 117 1.66 8.70 2.01
N HIS A 118 0.58 8.08 2.49
CA HIS A 118 0.55 6.70 2.97
C HIS A 118 0.58 5.71 1.81
N ASP A 119 -0.18 5.98 0.75
CA ASP A 119 -0.20 5.17 -0.46
C ASP A 119 1.18 5.14 -1.13
N VAL A 120 1.82 6.29 -1.31
CA VAL A 120 3.16 6.36 -1.94
C VAL A 120 4.20 5.61 -1.11
N ALA A 121 4.26 5.86 0.20
CA ALA A 121 5.20 5.17 1.08
C ALA A 121 4.94 3.65 1.13
N GLY A 122 3.67 3.26 1.20
CA GLY A 122 3.25 1.87 1.27
C GLY A 122 3.61 1.07 0.01
N PHE A 123 3.28 1.59 -1.18
CA PHE A 123 3.61 0.91 -2.43
C PHE A 123 5.10 0.95 -2.76
N ALA A 124 5.83 1.99 -2.34
CA ALA A 124 7.30 1.99 -2.42
C ALA A 124 7.89 0.87 -1.54
N LEU A 125 7.39 0.69 -0.31
CA LEU A 125 7.80 -0.42 0.55
C LEU A 125 7.45 -1.78 -0.07
N LEU A 126 6.25 -1.93 -0.66
CA LEU A 126 5.87 -3.16 -1.37
C LEU A 126 6.83 -3.46 -2.54
N GLN A 127 7.23 -2.45 -3.31
CA GLN A 127 8.22 -2.59 -4.39
C GLN A 127 9.56 -3.10 -3.84
N LEU A 128 10.04 -2.54 -2.73
CA LEU A 128 11.28 -2.99 -2.08
C LEU A 128 11.17 -4.46 -1.69
N ILE A 129 10.06 -4.85 -1.04
CA ILE A 129 9.84 -6.22 -0.53
C ILE A 129 9.80 -7.22 -1.69
N LEU A 130 9.09 -6.90 -2.76
CA LEU A 130 9.03 -7.74 -3.96
C LEU A 130 10.38 -7.83 -4.66
N ALA A 131 11.14 -6.73 -4.72
CA ALA A 131 12.47 -6.72 -5.34
C ALA A 131 13.42 -7.66 -4.59
N GLN A 132 13.42 -7.62 -3.24
CA GLN A 132 14.18 -8.55 -2.41
C GLN A 132 13.75 -10.01 -2.65
N LYS A 133 12.44 -10.28 -2.63
CA LYS A 133 11.91 -11.65 -2.85
C LYS A 133 12.30 -12.22 -4.23
N LEU A 134 12.44 -11.36 -5.22
CA LEU A 134 12.80 -11.72 -6.59
C LEU A 134 14.31 -11.66 -6.86
N GLY A 135 15.14 -11.34 -5.86
CA GLY A 135 16.59 -11.28 -5.99
C GLY A 135 17.09 -10.17 -6.93
N VAL A 136 16.32 -9.09 -7.08
CA VAL A 136 16.62 -7.97 -7.98
C VAL A 136 16.66 -6.64 -7.22
N LYS A 137 17.21 -5.60 -7.85
CA LYS A 137 17.23 -4.25 -7.25
C LYS A 137 15.88 -3.55 -7.46
N PRO A 138 15.48 -2.60 -6.61
CA PRO A 138 14.35 -1.74 -6.92
C PRO A 138 14.68 -0.86 -8.15
N GLY A 139 13.67 -0.72 -9.01
CA GLY A 139 13.65 0.16 -10.19
C GLY A 139 12.75 1.37 -9.95
N VAL A 140 12.07 1.83 -11.00
CA VAL A 140 11.18 2.99 -10.96
C VAL A 140 9.83 2.59 -10.36
N TYR A 141 9.38 3.39 -9.38
CA TYR A 141 7.98 3.40 -8.93
C TYR A 141 7.24 4.53 -9.62
N THR A 142 6.12 4.22 -10.27
CA THR A 142 5.21 5.19 -10.89
C THR A 142 3.87 5.14 -10.18
N HIS A 143 3.38 6.29 -9.74
CA HIS A 143 2.11 6.43 -9.06
C HIS A 143 1.18 7.29 -9.92
N THR A 144 0.15 6.69 -10.50
CA THR A 144 -0.76 7.35 -11.45
C THR A 144 -2.10 7.59 -10.78
N ILE A 145 -2.52 8.85 -10.72
CA ILE A 145 -3.76 9.27 -10.04
C ILE A 145 -4.74 9.83 -11.07
N ALA A 146 -5.97 9.34 -11.08
CA ALA A 146 -7.04 9.87 -11.94
C ALA A 146 -7.71 11.11 -11.31
N ASN A 147 -8.05 11.06 -10.02
CA ASN A 147 -8.60 12.18 -9.26
C ASN A 147 -7.77 12.46 -8.01
N ALA A 148 -6.84 13.41 -8.13
CA ALA A 148 -6.08 13.97 -7.01
C ALA A 148 -6.88 15.12 -6.41
N HIS A 149 -7.31 15.00 -5.15
CA HIS A 149 -8.21 15.95 -4.52
C HIS A 149 -7.81 16.31 -3.09
N VAL A 150 -8.24 17.49 -2.66
CA VAL A 150 -8.17 17.97 -1.27
C VAL A 150 -9.61 18.19 -0.83
N TYR A 151 -10.00 17.62 0.31
CA TYR A 151 -11.31 17.90 0.89
C TYR A 151 -11.35 19.32 1.45
N ASP A 152 -12.51 19.98 1.38
CA ASP A 152 -12.68 21.35 1.90
C ASP A 152 -12.26 21.46 3.37
N ILE A 153 -12.54 20.43 4.17
CA ILE A 153 -12.17 20.38 5.59
C ILE A 153 -10.65 20.26 5.84
N HIS A 154 -9.86 20.03 4.80
CA HIS A 154 -8.40 19.94 4.87
C HIS A 154 -7.71 21.09 4.12
N TYR A 155 -8.44 22.10 3.66
CA TYR A 155 -7.86 23.21 2.90
C TYR A 155 -6.76 23.95 3.69
N ASP A 156 -7.03 24.28 4.95
CA ASP A 156 -6.05 24.94 5.82
C ASP A 156 -4.80 24.07 6.04
N ALA A 157 -4.99 22.76 6.17
CA ALA A 157 -3.89 21.81 6.31
C ALA A 157 -3.03 21.74 5.04
N ALA A 158 -3.66 21.76 3.87
CA ALA A 158 -2.98 21.82 2.59
C ALA A 158 -2.11 23.10 2.48
N GLN A 159 -2.67 24.25 2.85
CA GLN A 159 -1.96 25.53 2.84
C GLN A 159 -0.75 25.48 3.79
N MET A 160 -0.94 24.99 5.03
CA MET A 160 0.15 24.79 5.99
C MET A 160 1.25 23.87 5.47
N MET A 161 0.91 22.82 4.70
CA MET A 161 1.90 21.91 4.11
C MET A 161 2.70 22.58 2.99
N ILE A 162 2.06 23.39 2.13
CA ILE A 162 2.72 24.12 1.04
C ILE A 162 3.71 25.15 1.59
N ASP A 163 3.36 25.82 2.69
CA ASP A 163 4.21 26.86 3.29
C ASP A 163 5.40 26.29 4.09
N ARG A 164 5.45 24.97 4.30
CA ARG A 164 6.55 24.31 5.02
C ARG A 164 7.71 23.99 4.09
N PRO A 165 8.96 24.33 4.47
CA PRO A 165 10.13 23.91 3.72
C PRO A 165 10.29 22.38 3.76
N ALA A 166 10.51 21.76 2.60
CA ALA A 166 10.87 20.35 2.49
C ALA A 166 12.31 20.12 2.98
N LYS A 167 12.47 19.75 4.26
CA LYS A 167 13.78 19.52 4.90
C LYS A 167 14.20 18.05 4.98
N GLN A 168 13.26 17.13 4.78
CA GLN A 168 13.51 15.69 4.90
C GLN A 168 14.54 15.23 3.87
N LYS A 169 15.64 14.64 4.36
CA LYS A 169 16.61 13.95 3.50
C LYS A 169 16.06 12.62 3.01
N LYS A 170 16.65 12.07 1.94
CA LYS A 170 16.29 10.73 1.47
C LYS A 170 16.49 9.70 2.58
N ILE A 171 15.43 8.97 2.93
CA ILE A 171 15.49 7.79 3.80
C ILE A 171 16.00 6.61 2.98
N ASN A 172 17.04 5.94 3.47
CA ASN A 172 17.53 4.71 2.88
C ASN A 172 17.09 3.54 3.76
N LEU A 173 16.34 2.61 3.16
CA LEU A 173 15.87 1.40 3.84
C LEU A 173 16.68 0.19 3.39
N SER A 174 17.18 -0.56 4.36
CA SER A 174 17.68 -1.91 4.13
C SER A 174 16.64 -2.88 4.63
N LEU A 175 16.02 -3.63 3.72
CA LEU A 175 15.01 -4.60 4.13
C LEU A 175 15.66 -5.72 4.94
N PRO A 176 15.07 -6.11 6.10
CA PRO A 176 15.43 -7.35 6.78
C PRO A 176 15.33 -8.54 5.84
N GLU A 177 16.12 -9.59 6.10
CA GLU A 177 16.10 -10.80 5.29
C GLU A 177 14.70 -11.44 5.27
N ASP A 178 14.36 -12.06 4.14
CA ASP A 178 13.10 -12.75 3.90
C ASP A 178 11.85 -11.90 4.20
N ALA A 179 11.91 -10.57 3.99
CA ALA A 179 10.84 -9.64 4.36
C ALA A 179 9.48 -10.03 3.80
N TYR A 180 9.41 -10.59 2.58
CA TYR A 180 8.16 -11.07 1.99
C TYR A 180 7.58 -12.27 2.76
N ASP A 181 8.40 -13.28 3.05
CA ASP A 181 7.96 -14.50 3.74
C ASP A 181 7.61 -14.23 5.21
N ARG A 182 8.36 -13.33 5.85
CA ARG A 182 8.06 -12.80 7.19
C ARG A 182 6.75 -12.00 7.18
N ALA A 183 6.52 -11.18 6.15
CA ALA A 183 5.29 -10.42 6.01
C ALA A 183 4.07 -11.32 5.78
N GLU A 184 4.18 -12.41 5.00
CA GLU A 184 3.11 -13.41 4.85
C GLU A 184 2.67 -14.00 6.19
N LYS A 185 3.63 -14.19 7.10
CA LYS A 185 3.40 -14.72 8.45
C LYS A 185 2.93 -13.66 9.45
N LYS A 186 2.83 -12.39 9.04
CA LYS A 186 2.55 -11.24 9.92
C LYS A 186 3.56 -11.14 11.07
N ASP A 187 4.84 -11.28 10.74
CA ASP A 187 5.92 -11.11 11.70
C ASP A 187 5.96 -9.67 12.25
N VAL A 188 5.78 -9.53 13.57
CA VAL A 188 5.81 -8.26 14.29
C VAL A 188 7.21 -7.65 14.28
N ALA A 189 8.25 -8.46 14.42
CA ALA A 189 9.62 -7.97 14.46
C ALA A 189 10.02 -7.30 13.14
N LEU A 190 9.50 -7.80 12.00
CA LEU A 190 9.70 -7.15 10.70
C LEU A 190 9.20 -5.71 10.69
N VAL A 191 8.06 -5.43 11.33
CA VAL A 191 7.50 -4.07 11.41
C VAL A 191 8.37 -3.19 12.30
N GLU A 192 8.81 -3.72 13.45
CA GLU A 192 9.65 -3.01 14.41
C GLU A 192 11.00 -2.62 13.79
N GLU A 193 11.69 -3.57 13.13
CA GLU A 193 12.96 -3.35 12.44
C GLU A 193 12.85 -2.30 11.34
N LEU A 194 11.77 -2.34 10.55
CA LEU A 194 11.52 -1.33 9.51
C LEU A 194 11.23 0.04 10.12
N ASN A 195 10.42 0.08 11.17
CA ASN A 195 10.07 1.33 11.84
C ASN A 195 11.29 1.98 12.50
N GLU A 196 12.15 1.21 13.17
CA GLU A 196 13.39 1.70 13.77
C GLU A 196 14.29 2.38 12.71
N GLN A 197 14.48 1.75 11.55
CA GLN A 197 15.26 2.33 10.46
C GLN A 197 14.68 3.64 9.92
N VAL A 198 13.35 3.73 9.81
CA VAL A 198 12.67 4.96 9.38
C VAL A 198 12.83 6.05 10.45
N GLN A 199 12.53 5.75 11.71
CA GLN A 199 12.59 6.72 12.81
C GLN A 199 13.98 7.30 13.00
N ALA A 200 15.04 6.51 12.79
CA ALA A 200 16.42 6.98 12.87
C ALA A 200 16.80 8.03 11.80
N GLN A 201 16.00 8.17 10.73
CA GLN A 201 16.29 9.04 9.58
C GLN A 201 15.17 10.07 9.30
N TYR A 202 14.02 9.93 9.96
CA TYR A 202 12.85 10.74 9.70
C TYR A 202 12.88 12.02 10.57
N GLU A 203 12.95 13.16 9.91
CA GLU A 203 12.98 14.51 10.48
C GLU A 203 11.71 15.28 10.03
N PRO A 204 10.51 14.88 10.49
CA PRO A 204 9.27 15.55 10.11
C PRO A 204 9.17 16.94 10.73
N GLY A 205 8.40 17.83 10.09
CA GLY A 205 7.93 19.05 10.75
C GLY A 205 6.84 18.75 11.79
N GLU A 206 6.39 19.79 12.50
CA GLU A 206 5.34 19.66 13.51
C GLU A 206 4.06 19.00 12.97
N PRO A 207 3.46 18.03 13.68
CA PRO A 207 2.28 17.34 13.20
C PRO A 207 1.09 18.29 13.04
N ILE A 208 0.37 18.18 11.92
CA ILE A 208 -0.93 18.83 11.72
C ILE A 208 -1.98 17.92 12.37
N LYS A 209 -2.57 18.37 13.47
CA LYS A 209 -3.51 17.59 14.29
C LYS A 209 -4.96 17.89 13.93
N GLY A 210 -5.87 17.01 14.32
CA GLY A 210 -7.32 17.22 14.20
C GLY A 210 -7.90 16.97 12.80
N LEU A 211 -7.10 16.44 11.88
CA LEU A 211 -7.58 16.01 10.57
C LEU A 211 -8.52 14.81 10.72
N ARG A 212 -9.72 14.91 10.15
CA ARG A 212 -10.72 13.84 10.15
C ARG A 212 -10.70 13.11 8.82
N ILE A 213 -10.88 11.79 8.87
CA ILE A 213 -11.08 10.96 7.68
C ILE A 213 -12.44 11.31 7.07
N VAL A 214 -12.49 11.44 5.75
CA VAL A 214 -13.73 11.59 4.99
C VAL A 214 -14.06 10.25 4.35
N LEU A 215 -15.27 9.75 4.62
CA LEU A 215 -15.80 8.48 4.12
C LEU A 215 -16.81 8.71 3.00
#